data_AF-A0A7D6CNU4-F1
#
_entry.id   AF-A0A7D6CNU4-F1
#
_cell.length_a   1.000
_cell.length_b   1.000
_cell.length_c   1.000
_cell.angle_alpha   90.00
_cell.angle_beta   90.00
_cell.angle_gamma   90.00
#
_symmetry.space_group_name_H-M   'P 1'
#
loop_
_entity.id
_entity.type
_entity.pdbx_description
1 polymer ?
#
loop_
_entity_poly.entity_id
_entity_poly.type
_entity_poly.pdbx_seq_one_letter_code
_entity_poly.pdbx_strand_id
1 'polypeptide(L)'
;MDLPKITKFSQVDIDSPTSLVAVAGFEDRARAIFEEFSRRDDASLISSATSIQYEPFNSRNNINALKKGLSSLGISDDSTQSMVFDRHDPNSFESDFSDFLDSISENHVILDVSGMSKLLIIISLQILAEKDFSVTIYYAEADKYHPREDEYTKKLQSSEDSDRTPAFLTNGIYDIVTTRGLSSALGSDQSMVVVAFPTFNHQELMALTSELSPAQLVSIQGSPRMEKNQWRKESIRELNEGVESHIQVDWRETSTFNYRQTVEVLNHVYEDYSDKYRIVLAPTGSKLQTVGCHLFKYQHPDIQVVYPVTREFSETYSEGWDNTWGIVFESLDDAIITENEKYQQKISNLRSKIDEMNDTMDSV
;
A
#
# COMPACT_ATOMS: atom_id res chain seq x y z
N MET A 1 0.72 15.68 12.03
CA MET A 1 1.52 14.82 11.13
C MET A 1 2.17 15.69 10.06
N ASP A 2 3.50 15.76 9.99
CA ASP A 2 4.21 16.51 8.94
C ASP A 2 4.80 15.56 7.90
N LEU A 3 3.95 14.69 7.36
CA LEU A 3 4.34 13.76 6.31
C LEU A 3 4.47 14.49 4.95
N PRO A 4 5.38 14.05 4.06
CA PRO A 4 5.65 14.73 2.79
C PRO A 4 4.46 14.91 1.84
N LYS A 5 4.41 16.10 1.21
CA LYS A 5 3.73 16.42 -0.08
C LYS A 5 3.53 15.23 -1.03
N ILE A 6 2.31 14.88 -1.47
CA ILE A 6 2.23 14.28 -2.83
C ILE A 6 2.36 15.44 -3.82
N THR A 7 3.35 15.39 -4.68
CA THR A 7 3.60 16.41 -5.73
C THR A 7 3.59 15.76 -7.11
N LYS A 8 3.52 16.57 -8.16
CA LYS A 8 3.76 16.05 -9.52
C LYS A 8 5.19 15.54 -9.60
N PHE A 9 5.39 14.38 -10.22
CA PHE A 9 6.75 13.84 -10.28
C PHE A 9 7.70 14.74 -11.09
N SER A 10 7.20 15.44 -12.10
CA SER A 10 7.95 16.46 -12.84
C SER A 10 8.45 17.65 -11.99
N GLN A 11 7.98 17.78 -10.74
CA GLN A 11 8.40 18.79 -9.77
C GLN A 11 9.28 18.20 -8.65
N VAL A 12 9.56 16.90 -8.68
CA VAL A 12 10.51 16.26 -7.76
C VAL A 12 11.89 16.49 -8.34
N ASP A 13 12.79 17.08 -7.56
CA ASP A 13 14.18 17.25 -7.94
C ASP A 13 14.95 15.96 -7.68
N ILE A 14 15.75 15.52 -8.66
CA ILE A 14 16.73 14.45 -8.51
C ILE A 14 18.10 15.12 -8.63
N ASP A 15 18.84 15.22 -7.54
CA ASP A 15 20.08 16.00 -7.45
C ASP A 15 21.33 15.16 -7.11
N SER A 16 21.14 13.86 -6.94
CA SER A 16 22.20 12.91 -6.59
C SER A 16 22.07 11.58 -7.36
N PRO A 17 23.16 10.80 -7.47
CA PRO A 17 23.11 9.46 -8.04
C PRO A 17 22.05 8.60 -7.34
N THR A 18 21.19 7.98 -8.14
CA THR A 18 19.94 7.36 -7.68
C THR A 18 19.79 5.94 -8.21
N SER A 19 19.33 5.04 -7.35
CA SER A 19 18.97 3.67 -7.71
C SER A 19 17.47 3.55 -8.00
N LEU A 20 17.11 2.98 -9.15
CA LEU A 20 15.70 2.77 -9.52
C LEU A 20 15.24 1.33 -9.20
N VAL A 21 14.18 1.20 -8.41
CA VAL A 21 13.51 -0.09 -8.16
C VAL A 21 12.21 -0.16 -8.95
N ALA A 22 12.18 -1.05 -9.96
CA ALA A 22 11.03 -1.22 -10.84
C ALA A 22 10.67 -2.70 -11.03
N VAL A 23 9.41 -2.95 -11.38
CA VAL A 23 8.86 -4.31 -11.47
C VAL A 23 8.26 -4.59 -12.85
N ALA A 24 8.34 -5.83 -13.29
CA ALA A 24 7.72 -6.33 -14.51
C ALA A 24 6.21 -6.54 -14.29
N GLY A 25 5.48 -5.46 -13.99
CA GLY A 25 4.02 -5.47 -13.87
C GLY A 25 3.33 -5.65 -15.22
N PHE A 26 2.09 -6.11 -15.19
CA PHE A 26 1.25 -6.22 -16.40
C PHE A 26 0.43 -4.95 -16.69
N GLU A 27 0.29 -4.03 -15.72
CA GLU A 27 -0.43 -2.77 -15.92
C GLU A 27 0.41 -1.79 -16.77
N ASP A 28 -0.20 -1.09 -17.73
CA ASP A 28 0.52 -0.16 -18.63
C ASP A 28 1.32 0.91 -17.87
N ARG A 29 0.74 1.40 -16.76
CA ARG A 29 1.34 2.41 -15.89
C ARG A 29 2.70 2.03 -15.28
N ALA A 30 3.07 0.74 -15.27
CA ALA A 30 4.41 0.30 -14.85
C ALA A 30 5.52 0.79 -15.79
N ARG A 31 5.18 1.34 -16.96
CA ARG A 31 6.14 1.92 -17.91
C ARG A 31 6.25 3.43 -17.80
N ALA A 32 5.36 4.07 -17.06
CA ALA A 32 5.22 5.53 -17.02
C ALA A 32 6.53 6.21 -16.58
N ILE A 33 7.27 5.59 -15.66
CA ILE A 33 8.52 6.16 -15.13
C ILE A 33 9.59 6.34 -16.21
N PHE A 34 9.68 5.40 -17.16
CA PHE A 34 10.65 5.49 -18.25
C PHE A 34 10.30 6.61 -19.22
N GLU A 35 9.01 6.79 -19.52
CA GLU A 35 8.55 7.92 -20.33
C GLU A 35 8.74 9.26 -19.62
N GLU A 36 8.54 9.29 -18.30
CA GLU A 36 8.78 10.48 -17.49
C GLU A 36 10.26 10.89 -17.56
N PHE A 37 11.18 9.96 -17.32
CA PHE A 37 12.62 10.23 -17.42
C PHE A 37 13.12 10.52 -18.83
N SER A 38 12.47 9.99 -19.88
CA SER A 38 12.82 10.34 -21.27
C SER A 38 12.67 11.83 -21.59
N ARG A 39 11.95 12.58 -20.74
CA ARG A 39 11.69 14.02 -20.89
C ARG A 39 12.48 14.88 -19.90
N ARG A 40 13.32 14.27 -19.06
CA ARG A 40 14.05 14.95 -18.00
C ARG A 40 15.55 14.98 -18.29
N ASP A 41 16.18 16.10 -17.99
CA ASP A 41 17.62 16.28 -18.15
C ASP A 41 18.43 15.53 -17.06
N ASP A 42 17.80 15.22 -15.93
CA ASP A 42 18.40 14.52 -14.80
C ASP A 42 18.31 12.98 -14.88
N ALA A 43 17.81 12.43 -15.99
CA ALA A 43 17.74 10.98 -16.20
C ALA A 43 19.11 10.29 -16.12
N SER A 44 20.20 11.01 -16.42
CA SER A 44 21.57 10.49 -16.28
C SER A 44 22.02 10.27 -14.83
N LEU A 45 21.27 10.76 -13.84
CA LEU A 45 21.53 10.51 -12.43
C LEU A 45 21.01 9.14 -11.98
N ILE A 46 20.23 8.44 -12.80
CA ILE A 46 19.88 7.04 -12.53
C ILE A 46 21.08 6.16 -12.89
N SER A 47 21.85 5.77 -11.87
CA SER A 47 23.13 5.08 -12.03
C SER A 47 23.03 3.56 -11.89
N SER A 48 22.00 3.05 -11.21
CA SER A 48 21.74 1.63 -11.09
C SER A 48 20.23 1.33 -11.05
N ALA A 49 19.86 0.07 -11.26
CA ALA A 49 18.47 -0.36 -11.11
C ALA A 49 18.31 -1.82 -10.69
N THR A 50 17.15 -2.11 -10.10
CA THR A 50 16.65 -3.46 -9.93
C THR A 50 15.48 -3.72 -10.86
N SER A 51 15.46 -4.92 -11.42
CA SER A 51 14.30 -5.48 -12.13
C SER A 51 13.67 -6.61 -11.30
N ILE A 52 12.45 -6.39 -10.84
CA ILE A 52 11.70 -7.38 -10.06
C ILE A 52 10.73 -8.13 -10.98
N GLN A 53 10.70 -9.46 -10.90
CA GLN A 53 9.78 -10.32 -11.63
C GLN A 53 8.84 -11.04 -10.65
N TYR A 54 7.57 -11.23 -11.03
CA TYR A 54 6.61 -11.93 -10.18
C TYR A 54 6.62 -13.44 -10.40
N GLU A 55 6.54 -14.15 -9.30
CA GLU A 55 6.08 -15.53 -9.24
C GLU A 55 4.76 -15.67 -8.45
N PRO A 56 3.88 -16.60 -8.86
CA PRO A 56 3.98 -17.47 -10.04
C PRO A 56 3.91 -16.67 -11.35
N PHE A 57 4.56 -17.17 -12.40
CA PHE A 57 4.65 -16.49 -13.69
C PHE A 57 3.26 -16.14 -14.24
N ASN A 58 3.10 -14.87 -14.63
CA ASN A 58 1.94 -14.41 -15.39
C ASN A 58 2.39 -13.93 -16.77
N SER A 59 1.82 -14.48 -17.83
CA SER A 59 2.18 -14.14 -19.23
C SER A 59 1.94 -12.67 -19.59
N ARG A 60 1.13 -11.95 -18.80
CA ARG A 60 0.88 -10.52 -19.00
C ARG A 60 1.97 -9.63 -18.40
N ASN A 61 2.77 -10.15 -17.47
CA ASN A 61 3.92 -9.43 -16.93
C ASN A 61 4.89 -9.11 -18.05
N ASN A 62 5.25 -7.83 -18.19
CA ASN A 62 6.00 -7.39 -19.35
C ASN A 62 7.48 -7.12 -19.03
N ILE A 63 8.23 -8.20 -18.82
CA ILE A 63 9.68 -8.15 -18.55
C ILE A 63 10.44 -7.45 -19.69
N ASN A 64 10.02 -7.69 -20.94
CA ASN A 64 10.65 -7.06 -22.10
C ASN A 64 10.46 -5.54 -22.12
N ALA A 65 9.29 -5.04 -21.72
CA ALA A 65 9.06 -3.61 -21.59
C ALA A 65 9.88 -3.01 -20.45
N LEU A 66 10.00 -3.71 -19.31
CA LEU A 66 10.85 -3.28 -18.20
C LEU A 66 12.31 -3.13 -18.67
N LYS A 67 12.88 -4.17 -19.30
CA LYS A 67 14.25 -4.15 -19.83
C LYS A 67 14.46 -3.03 -20.84
N LYS A 68 13.54 -2.86 -21.80
CA LYS A 68 13.61 -1.75 -22.76
C LYS A 68 13.56 -0.38 -22.09
N GLY A 69 12.74 -0.24 -21.05
CA GLY A 69 12.64 0.97 -20.24
C GLY A 69 13.98 1.29 -19.55
N LEU A 70 14.57 0.32 -18.86
CA LEU A 70 15.89 0.47 -18.24
C LEU A 70 16.99 0.81 -19.25
N SER A 71 17.02 0.12 -20.39
CA SER A 71 17.95 0.44 -21.48
C SER A 71 17.76 1.86 -22.03
N SER A 72 16.53 2.38 -22.06
CA SER A 72 16.26 3.75 -22.50
C SER A 72 16.82 4.82 -21.53
N LEU A 73 17.08 4.44 -20.28
CA LEU A 73 17.78 5.27 -19.30
C LEU A 73 19.31 5.12 -19.36
N GLY A 74 19.83 4.32 -20.30
CA GLY A 74 21.26 4.02 -20.40
C GLY A 74 21.74 2.95 -19.42
N ILE A 75 20.82 2.27 -18.71
CA ILE A 75 21.16 1.22 -17.76
C ILE A 75 21.33 -0.09 -18.53
N SER A 76 22.53 -0.67 -18.43
CA SER A 76 22.84 -1.94 -19.07
C SER A 76 22.26 -3.13 -18.29
N ASP A 77 22.10 -4.27 -18.96
CA ASP A 77 21.69 -5.52 -18.29
C ASP A 77 22.70 -5.91 -17.19
N ASP A 78 23.99 -5.63 -17.37
CA ASP A 78 25.05 -5.90 -16.38
C ASP A 78 24.96 -4.99 -15.14
N SER A 79 24.35 -3.80 -15.31
CA SER A 79 24.11 -2.82 -14.24
C SER A 79 22.72 -2.98 -13.62
N THR A 80 21.97 -4.01 -14.00
CA THR A 80 20.63 -4.30 -13.52
C THR A 80 20.63 -5.56 -12.66
N GLN A 81 20.33 -5.43 -11.37
CA GLN A 81 20.10 -6.61 -10.54
C GLN A 81 18.72 -7.19 -10.84
N SER A 82 18.65 -8.48 -11.14
CA SER A 82 17.37 -9.19 -11.33
C SER A 82 16.95 -9.88 -10.04
N MET A 83 15.70 -9.71 -9.65
CA MET A 83 15.09 -10.36 -8.47
C MET A 83 13.76 -11.01 -8.82
N VAL A 84 13.36 -11.97 -7.99
CA VAL A 84 12.07 -12.62 -8.08
C VAL A 84 11.28 -12.34 -6.80
N PHE A 85 10.01 -11.99 -6.96
CA PHE A 85 9.06 -11.87 -5.86
C PHE A 85 8.00 -12.97 -6.02
N ASP A 86 8.12 -14.04 -5.24
CA ASP A 86 7.08 -15.04 -5.10
C ASP A 86 6.06 -14.59 -4.06
N ARG A 87 4.83 -14.30 -4.51
CA ARG A 87 3.75 -13.88 -3.62
C ARG A 87 3.28 -14.98 -2.66
N HIS A 88 3.62 -16.24 -2.90
CA HIS A 88 3.32 -17.36 -1.99
C HIS A 88 4.44 -17.62 -0.98
N ASP A 89 5.67 -17.19 -1.26
CA ASP A 89 6.78 -17.17 -0.29
C ASP A 89 7.49 -15.79 -0.26
N PRO A 90 6.81 -14.77 0.28
CA PRO A 90 7.32 -13.40 0.26
C PRO A 90 8.58 -13.18 1.12
N ASN A 91 8.97 -14.12 1.99
CA ASN A 91 10.15 -13.97 2.85
C ASN A 91 11.46 -14.09 2.05
N SER A 92 11.47 -14.84 0.95
CA SER A 92 12.65 -14.99 0.08
C SER A 92 13.12 -13.64 -0.47
N PHE A 93 12.17 -12.78 -0.84
CA PHE A 93 12.44 -11.45 -1.37
C PHE A 93 13.08 -10.50 -0.34
N GLU A 94 12.80 -10.66 0.95
CA GLU A 94 13.34 -9.74 1.98
C GLU A 94 14.87 -9.76 2.01
N SER A 95 15.46 -10.95 1.92
CA SER A 95 16.93 -11.12 1.89
C SER A 95 17.52 -10.53 0.61
N ASP A 96 16.98 -10.90 -0.54
CA ASP A 96 17.50 -10.48 -1.86
C ASP A 96 17.45 -8.95 -2.01
N PHE A 97 16.37 -8.32 -1.54
CA PHE A 97 16.20 -6.88 -1.61
C PHE A 97 17.12 -6.14 -0.63
N SER A 98 17.30 -6.66 0.60
CA SER A 98 18.30 -6.11 1.53
C SER A 98 19.71 -6.19 0.96
N ASP A 99 20.09 -7.35 0.40
CA ASP A 99 21.43 -7.56 -0.17
C ASP A 99 21.72 -6.61 -1.34
N PHE A 100 20.71 -6.32 -2.17
CA PHE A 100 20.82 -5.29 -3.20
C PHE A 100 21.04 -3.89 -2.61
N LEU A 101 20.23 -3.50 -1.62
CA LEU A 101 20.39 -2.20 -0.97
C LEU A 101 21.78 -2.07 -0.32
N ASP A 102 22.33 -3.14 0.23
CA ASP A 102 23.68 -3.16 0.78
C ASP A 102 24.78 -3.13 -0.31
N SER A 103 24.45 -3.46 -1.56
CA SER A 103 25.39 -3.49 -2.68
C SER A 103 25.46 -2.18 -3.48
N ILE A 104 24.43 -1.35 -3.41
CA ILE A 104 24.39 -0.05 -4.09
C ILE A 104 25.20 0.99 -3.32
N SER A 105 25.74 1.97 -4.04
CA SER A 105 26.56 3.05 -3.48
C SER A 105 25.79 4.37 -3.34
N GLU A 106 24.65 4.44 -4.01
CA GLU A 106 23.68 5.52 -4.02
C GLU A 106 22.96 5.57 -2.68
N ASN A 107 22.72 6.77 -2.14
CA ASN A 107 21.94 6.94 -0.91
C ASN A 107 20.48 7.35 -1.20
N HIS A 108 20.11 7.44 -2.48
CA HIS A 108 18.75 7.78 -2.93
C HIS A 108 18.15 6.63 -3.74
N VAL A 109 16.94 6.21 -3.36
CA VAL A 109 16.18 5.17 -4.05
C VAL A 109 14.87 5.75 -4.58
N ILE A 110 14.59 5.52 -5.86
CA ILE A 110 13.24 5.70 -6.41
C ILE A 110 12.53 4.35 -6.43
N LEU A 111 11.44 4.26 -5.68
CA LEU A 111 10.58 3.08 -5.65
C LEU A 111 9.36 3.31 -6.55
N ASP A 112 9.32 2.66 -7.72
CA ASP A 112 8.14 2.71 -8.61
C ASP A 112 7.07 1.73 -8.12
N VAL A 113 6.08 2.25 -7.41
CA VAL A 113 4.97 1.44 -6.89
C VAL A 113 3.87 1.20 -7.94
N SER A 114 3.94 1.79 -9.13
CA SER A 114 2.87 1.78 -10.15
C SER A 114 2.53 0.37 -10.65
N GLY A 115 3.55 -0.47 -10.82
CA GLY A 115 3.42 -1.88 -11.19
C GLY A 115 3.44 -2.86 -10.01
N MET A 116 3.64 -2.36 -8.78
CA MET A 116 3.83 -3.22 -7.62
C MET A 116 2.51 -3.79 -7.08
N SER A 117 2.54 -5.02 -6.57
CA SER A 117 1.47 -5.55 -5.74
C SER A 117 1.52 -4.85 -4.38
N LYS A 118 0.38 -4.78 -3.69
CA LYS A 118 0.30 -4.13 -2.38
C LYS A 118 1.23 -4.80 -1.36
N LEU A 119 1.35 -6.13 -1.42
CA LEU A 119 2.27 -6.88 -0.58
C LEU A 119 3.75 -6.52 -0.87
N LEU A 120 4.13 -6.42 -2.15
CA LEU A 120 5.49 -5.99 -2.53
C LEU A 120 5.77 -4.55 -2.07
N ILE A 121 4.81 -3.62 -2.23
CA ILE A 121 4.96 -2.23 -1.77
C ILE A 121 5.31 -2.18 -0.29
N ILE A 122 4.52 -2.85 0.56
CA ILE A 122 4.71 -2.75 2.01
C ILE A 122 6.01 -3.44 2.47
N ILE A 123 6.39 -4.57 1.86
CA ILE A 123 7.65 -5.24 2.16
C ILE A 123 8.85 -4.39 1.74
N SER A 124 8.85 -3.84 0.53
CA SER A 124 9.94 -2.98 0.05
C SER A 124 10.09 -1.74 0.91
N LEU A 125 8.99 -1.10 1.31
CA LEU A 125 9.03 0.05 2.21
C LEU A 125 9.54 -0.31 3.61
N GLN A 126 9.16 -1.47 4.14
CA GLN A 126 9.63 -1.94 5.45
C GLN A 126 11.15 -2.11 5.46
N ILE A 127 11.70 -2.73 4.41
CA ILE A 127 13.15 -2.94 4.28
C ILE A 127 13.87 -1.61 4.07
N LEU A 128 13.31 -0.71 3.25
CA LEU A 128 13.88 0.63 3.05
C LEU A 128 13.88 1.47 4.33
N ALA A 129 12.86 1.32 5.19
CA ALA A 129 12.76 2.06 6.45
C ALA A 129 13.81 1.61 7.48
N GLU A 130 14.29 0.37 7.40
CA GLU A 130 15.37 -0.16 8.24
C GLU A 130 16.78 0.29 7.77
N LYS A 131 16.86 1.09 6.71
CA LYS A 131 18.09 1.53 6.07
C LYS A 131 18.10 3.06 5.95
N ASP A 132 19.30 3.65 5.93
CA ASP A 132 19.49 5.10 5.85
C ASP A 132 19.49 5.60 4.39
N PHE A 133 18.35 5.44 3.71
CA PHE A 133 18.14 5.94 2.35
C PHE A 133 17.16 7.10 2.33
N SER A 134 17.46 8.08 1.48
CA SER A 134 16.43 8.94 0.90
C SER A 134 15.58 8.10 -0.05
N VAL A 135 14.26 8.24 0.03
CA VAL A 135 13.31 7.46 -0.74
C VAL A 135 12.32 8.37 -1.45
N THR A 136 12.28 8.27 -2.77
CA THR A 136 11.20 8.84 -3.58
C THR A 136 10.25 7.74 -4.01
N ILE A 137 9.01 7.78 -3.52
CA ILE A 137 7.95 6.90 -4.02
C ILE A 137 7.39 7.50 -5.31
N TYR A 138 7.56 6.79 -6.42
CA TYR A 138 6.97 7.14 -7.70
C TYR A 138 5.64 6.40 -7.89
N TYR A 139 4.59 7.13 -8.31
CA TYR A 139 3.29 6.56 -8.61
C TYR A 139 2.68 7.16 -9.88
N ALA A 140 2.34 6.29 -10.84
CA ALA A 140 1.52 6.63 -11.98
C ALA A 140 0.03 6.30 -11.73
N GLU A 141 -0.80 7.34 -11.77
CA GLU A 141 -2.24 7.24 -11.67
C GLU A 141 -2.81 6.76 -13.01
N ALA A 142 -3.63 5.71 -12.98
CA ALA A 142 -4.20 5.17 -14.20
C ALA A 142 -5.18 6.16 -14.85
N ASP A 143 -5.23 6.17 -16.18
CA ASP A 143 -6.26 6.94 -16.89
C ASP A 143 -7.65 6.32 -16.62
N LYS A 144 -7.73 4.99 -16.71
CA LYS A 144 -8.98 4.24 -16.49
C LYS A 144 -8.77 3.12 -15.49
N TYR A 145 -9.73 2.99 -14.57
CA TYR A 145 -9.79 1.90 -13.61
C TYR A 145 -10.94 0.95 -13.96
N HIS A 146 -10.69 -0.34 -13.89
CA HIS A 146 -11.71 -1.37 -14.07
C HIS A 146 -12.28 -1.85 -12.72
N PRO A 147 -13.53 -2.36 -12.70
CA PRO A 147 -14.50 -2.24 -13.79
C PRO A 147 -14.91 -0.78 -14.03
N ARG A 148 -15.34 -0.46 -15.25
CA ARG A 148 -16.01 0.81 -15.56
C ARG A 148 -17.46 0.77 -15.06
N GLU A 149 -18.09 1.94 -14.89
CA GLU A 149 -19.46 2.03 -14.34
C GLU A 149 -20.48 1.27 -15.19
N ASP A 150 -20.33 1.36 -16.52
CA ASP A 150 -21.20 0.66 -17.47
C ASP A 150 -20.94 -0.86 -17.46
N GLU A 151 -19.68 -1.29 -17.33
CA GLU A 151 -19.31 -2.70 -17.18
C GLU A 151 -19.90 -3.29 -15.88
N TYR A 152 -19.82 -2.55 -14.79
CA TYR A 152 -20.38 -2.93 -13.50
C TYR A 152 -21.90 -3.07 -13.56
N THR A 153 -22.57 -2.05 -14.10
CA THR A 153 -24.04 -2.03 -14.24
C THR A 153 -24.55 -3.16 -15.13
N LYS A 154 -23.90 -3.41 -16.28
CA LYS A 154 -24.27 -4.52 -17.19
C LYS A 154 -24.14 -5.88 -16.50
N LYS A 155 -23.06 -6.10 -15.74
CA LYS A 155 -22.84 -7.35 -15.01
C LYS A 155 -23.91 -7.59 -13.94
N LEU A 156 -24.26 -6.56 -13.16
CA LEU A 156 -25.37 -6.61 -12.20
C LEU A 156 -26.72 -6.95 -12.86
N GLN A 157 -26.97 -6.42 -14.06
CA GLN A 157 -28.21 -6.71 -14.80
C GLN A 157 -28.22 -8.11 -15.44
N SER A 158 -27.05 -8.69 -15.69
CA SER A 158 -26.89 -9.99 -16.35
C SER A 158 -26.77 -11.17 -15.38
N SER A 159 -26.56 -10.94 -14.09
CA SER A 159 -26.58 -12.01 -13.09
C SER A 159 -28.03 -12.47 -12.87
N GLU A 160 -28.42 -13.56 -13.54
CA GLU A 160 -29.75 -14.17 -13.46
C GLU A 160 -30.09 -14.75 -12.06
N ASP A 161 -29.11 -14.82 -11.15
CA ASP A 161 -29.29 -15.20 -9.74
C ASP A 161 -29.19 -13.94 -8.84
N SER A 162 -30.27 -13.58 -8.15
CA SER A 162 -30.27 -12.52 -7.12
C SER A 162 -29.37 -12.82 -5.92
N ASP A 163 -28.94 -14.07 -5.76
CA ASP A 163 -28.11 -14.57 -4.65
C ASP A 163 -26.60 -14.69 -5.00
N ARG A 164 -26.19 -14.38 -6.24
CA ARG A 164 -24.78 -14.46 -6.65
C ARG A 164 -24.15 -13.09 -6.78
N THR A 165 -23.39 -12.70 -5.75
CA THR A 165 -22.43 -11.59 -5.80
C THR A 165 -21.61 -11.72 -7.08
N PRO A 166 -21.63 -10.75 -8.01
CA PRO A 166 -20.98 -10.97 -9.29
C PRO A 166 -19.48 -11.08 -9.06
N ALA A 167 -18.87 -12.12 -9.64
CA ALA A 167 -17.44 -12.40 -9.55
C ALA A 167 -16.69 -11.36 -10.40
N PHE A 168 -16.52 -10.16 -9.85
CA PHE A 168 -16.02 -9.05 -10.64
C PHE A 168 -14.52 -9.17 -10.93
N LEU A 169 -13.71 -9.80 -10.06
CA LEU A 169 -12.25 -9.68 -10.18
C LEU A 169 -11.33 -10.88 -9.81
N THR A 170 -11.75 -12.00 -9.19
CA THR A 170 -10.86 -13.19 -9.02
C THR A 170 -11.57 -14.54 -8.89
N ASN A 171 -10.84 -15.62 -9.22
CA ASN A 171 -11.19 -17.02 -8.95
C ASN A 171 -10.46 -17.55 -7.69
N GLY A 172 -10.97 -17.22 -6.51
CA GLY A 172 -10.56 -17.81 -5.23
C GLY A 172 -9.32 -17.19 -4.58
N ILE A 173 -9.31 -17.19 -3.25
CA ILE A 173 -8.13 -16.90 -2.43
C ILE A 173 -7.28 -18.18 -2.31
N TYR A 174 -5.98 -18.00 -2.41
CA TYR A 174 -4.98 -19.06 -2.25
C TYR A 174 -4.67 -19.26 -0.78
N ASP A 175 -4.31 -18.16 -0.09
CA ASP A 175 -3.90 -18.15 1.31
C ASP A 175 -3.93 -16.70 1.86
N ILE A 176 -3.87 -16.55 3.18
CA ILE A 176 -3.53 -15.29 3.87
C ILE A 176 -2.08 -15.35 4.30
N VAL A 177 -1.25 -14.50 3.68
CA VAL A 177 0.19 -14.48 3.92
C VAL A 177 0.62 -13.32 4.82
N THR A 178 1.72 -13.52 5.54
CA THR A 178 2.45 -12.50 6.32
C THR A 178 3.95 -12.76 6.14
N THR A 179 4.78 -11.75 6.35
CA THR A 179 6.24 -11.92 6.42
C THR A 179 6.76 -11.72 7.83
N ARG A 180 8.05 -12.05 8.04
CA ARG A 180 8.71 -11.84 9.34
C ARG A 180 8.71 -10.37 9.76
N GLY A 181 9.11 -9.46 8.87
CA GLY A 181 9.12 -8.01 9.15
C GLY A 181 7.74 -7.41 9.42
N LEU A 182 6.68 -8.06 8.91
CA LEU A 182 5.30 -7.60 9.04
C LEU A 182 4.52 -8.26 10.19
N SER A 183 5.10 -9.26 10.83
CA SER A 183 4.48 -9.99 11.93
C SER A 183 4.60 -9.23 13.26
N SER A 184 3.80 -9.64 14.25
CA SER A 184 3.85 -9.13 15.63
C SER A 184 3.98 -10.29 16.61
N ALA A 185 4.69 -10.08 17.71
CA ALA A 185 4.96 -11.08 18.74
C ALA A 185 3.88 -11.17 19.83
N LEU A 186 2.77 -10.44 19.70
CA LEU A 186 1.70 -10.41 20.70
C LEU A 186 1.04 -11.80 20.88
N GLY A 187 0.75 -12.14 22.14
CA GLY A 187 0.16 -13.41 22.56
C GLY A 187 -1.24 -13.68 21.97
N SER A 188 -1.64 -14.94 21.98
CA SER A 188 -2.91 -15.42 21.39
C SER A 188 -4.14 -15.24 22.29
N ASP A 189 -4.05 -14.46 23.36
CA ASP A 189 -5.08 -14.36 24.41
C ASP A 189 -6.05 -13.17 24.25
N GLN A 190 -5.73 -12.22 23.36
CA GLN A 190 -6.60 -11.09 23.03
C GLN A 190 -7.52 -11.40 21.84
N SER A 191 -8.75 -10.88 21.89
CA SER A 191 -9.66 -10.88 20.74
C SER A 191 -9.06 -10.04 19.61
N MET A 192 -9.32 -10.43 18.36
CA MET A 192 -8.76 -9.76 17.18
C MET A 192 -9.76 -8.77 16.58
N VAL A 193 -9.27 -7.60 16.19
CA VAL A 193 -9.93 -6.72 15.22
C VAL A 193 -9.16 -6.76 13.90
N VAL A 194 -9.86 -6.98 12.80
CA VAL A 194 -9.27 -6.89 11.45
C VAL A 194 -9.60 -5.54 10.87
N VAL A 195 -8.60 -4.85 10.35
CA VAL A 195 -8.74 -3.57 9.64
C VAL A 195 -8.48 -3.83 8.16
N ALA A 196 -9.47 -3.59 7.30
CA ALA A 196 -9.38 -3.89 5.89
C ALA A 196 -9.98 -2.76 5.02
N PHE A 197 -9.61 -2.77 3.74
CA PHE A 197 -10.09 -1.81 2.75
C PHE A 197 -10.88 -2.56 1.67
N PRO A 198 -12.22 -2.57 1.71
CA PRO A 198 -13.02 -3.28 0.74
C PRO A 198 -12.72 -2.86 -0.70
N THR A 199 -12.80 -3.81 -1.62
CA THR A 199 -12.63 -3.58 -3.05
C THR A 199 -13.71 -4.29 -3.86
N PHE A 200 -13.67 -4.16 -5.19
CA PHE A 200 -14.51 -4.96 -6.09
C PHE A 200 -14.17 -6.47 -6.05
N ASN A 201 -13.07 -6.85 -5.39
CA ASN A 201 -12.77 -8.24 -5.11
C ASN A 201 -13.28 -8.63 -3.71
N HIS A 202 -14.59 -8.87 -3.59
CA HIS A 202 -15.22 -9.22 -2.31
C HIS A 202 -14.65 -10.51 -1.67
N GLN A 203 -14.02 -11.39 -2.47
CA GLN A 203 -13.37 -12.60 -1.95
C GLN A 203 -12.19 -12.30 -1.03
N GLU A 204 -11.51 -11.17 -1.20
CA GLU A 204 -10.43 -10.74 -0.29
C GLU A 204 -10.98 -10.51 1.12
N LEU A 205 -12.08 -9.76 1.23
CA LEU A 205 -12.71 -9.47 2.52
C LEU A 205 -13.35 -10.73 3.14
N MET A 206 -14.01 -11.56 2.31
CA MET A 206 -14.55 -12.85 2.77
C MET A 206 -13.45 -13.72 3.38
N ALA A 207 -12.33 -13.92 2.68
CA ALA A 207 -11.25 -14.76 3.19
C ALA A 207 -10.67 -14.22 4.50
N LEU A 208 -10.41 -12.90 4.57
CA LEU A 208 -9.95 -12.26 5.80
C LEU A 208 -10.89 -12.53 6.98
N THR A 209 -12.20 -12.38 6.79
CA THR A 209 -13.17 -12.62 7.86
C THR A 209 -13.34 -14.11 8.20
N SER A 210 -13.32 -15.01 7.22
CA SER A 210 -13.53 -16.44 7.45
C SER A 210 -12.31 -17.13 8.07
N GLU A 211 -11.11 -16.80 7.60
CA GLU A 211 -9.88 -17.48 8.04
C GLU A 211 -9.35 -16.91 9.36
N LEU A 212 -9.45 -15.59 9.57
CA LEU A 212 -9.00 -14.95 10.80
C LEU A 212 -10.07 -14.96 11.90
N SER A 213 -11.35 -15.12 11.54
CA SER A 213 -12.49 -15.11 12.46
C SER A 213 -12.44 -13.96 13.49
N PRO A 214 -12.32 -12.69 13.06
CA PRO A 214 -12.14 -11.58 13.98
C PRO A 214 -13.40 -11.32 14.81
N ALA A 215 -13.22 -10.78 16.01
CA ALA A 215 -14.33 -10.35 16.86
C ALA A 215 -15.02 -9.10 16.29
N GLN A 216 -14.25 -8.26 15.59
CA GLN A 216 -14.73 -7.05 14.96
C GLN A 216 -13.98 -6.77 13.65
N LEU A 217 -14.68 -6.17 12.68
CA LEU A 217 -14.11 -5.68 11.44
C LEU A 217 -14.15 -4.15 11.43
N VAL A 218 -13.03 -3.51 11.13
CA VAL A 218 -12.98 -2.09 10.75
C VAL A 218 -12.87 -2.03 9.23
N SER A 219 -13.96 -1.61 8.59
CA SER A 219 -14.08 -1.53 7.13
C SER A 219 -13.82 -0.09 6.67
N ILE A 220 -12.65 0.15 6.08
CA ILE A 220 -12.21 1.48 5.65
C ILE A 220 -12.49 1.67 4.15
N GLN A 221 -13.53 2.42 3.83
CA GLN A 221 -13.91 2.71 2.46
C GLN A 221 -12.97 3.73 1.81
N GLY A 222 -12.51 3.40 0.60
CA GLY A 222 -11.69 4.30 -0.22
C GLY A 222 -12.55 5.31 -0.97
N SER A 223 -12.25 6.60 -0.80
CA SER A 223 -12.84 7.71 -1.55
C SER A 223 -11.93 8.11 -2.72
N PRO A 224 -12.31 7.84 -3.98
CA PRO A 224 -11.50 8.17 -5.13
C PRO A 224 -11.30 9.68 -5.28
N ARG A 225 -10.13 10.11 -5.78
CA ARG A 225 -9.89 11.55 -6.01
C ARG A 225 -10.67 12.09 -7.21
N MET A 226 -10.76 11.30 -8.29
CA MET A 226 -11.40 11.74 -9.52
C MET A 226 -12.92 11.59 -9.44
N GLU A 227 -13.65 12.63 -9.84
CA GLU A 227 -15.12 12.64 -9.85
C GLU A 227 -15.71 11.47 -10.66
N LYS A 228 -15.13 11.17 -11.83
CA LYS A 228 -15.53 10.04 -12.69
C LYS A 228 -15.48 8.66 -12.02
N ASN A 229 -14.79 8.54 -10.89
CA ASN A 229 -14.63 7.29 -10.14
C ASN A 229 -15.44 7.26 -8.84
N GLN A 230 -16.17 8.33 -8.48
CA GLN A 230 -16.89 8.42 -7.19
C GLN A 230 -17.95 7.33 -7.01
N TRP A 231 -18.60 6.90 -8.10
CA TRP A 231 -19.59 5.81 -8.11
C TRP A 231 -19.04 4.51 -7.48
N ARG A 232 -17.72 4.27 -7.59
CA ARG A 232 -17.07 3.05 -7.09
C ARG A 232 -17.24 2.86 -5.59
N LYS A 233 -17.31 3.95 -4.82
CA LYS A 233 -17.40 3.88 -3.36
C LYS A 233 -18.67 3.15 -2.92
N GLU A 234 -19.82 3.55 -3.45
CA GLU A 234 -21.09 2.94 -3.09
C GLU A 234 -21.18 1.51 -3.66
N SER A 235 -20.77 1.31 -4.90
CA SER A 235 -20.76 -0.02 -5.53
C SER A 235 -19.87 -1.04 -4.81
N ILE A 236 -18.74 -0.61 -4.26
CA ILE A 236 -17.87 -1.47 -3.43
C ILE A 236 -18.56 -1.79 -2.10
N ARG A 237 -19.22 -0.81 -1.47
CA ARG A 237 -19.98 -1.05 -0.23
C ARG A 237 -21.06 -2.10 -0.47
N GLU A 238 -21.96 -1.86 -1.42
CA GLU A 238 -23.05 -2.77 -1.77
C GLU A 238 -22.55 -4.20 -2.06
N LEU A 239 -21.40 -4.33 -2.74
CA LEU A 239 -20.81 -5.64 -3.06
C LEU A 239 -20.32 -6.41 -1.83
N ASN A 240 -19.88 -5.70 -0.78
CA ASN A 240 -19.27 -6.29 0.41
C ASN A 240 -20.26 -6.41 1.60
N GLU A 241 -21.45 -5.81 1.50
CA GLU A 241 -22.49 -5.82 2.56
C GLU A 241 -22.81 -7.22 3.08
N GLY A 242 -22.80 -8.23 2.20
CA GLY A 242 -23.04 -9.63 2.61
C GLY A 242 -22.04 -10.13 3.65
N VAL A 243 -20.75 -9.81 3.48
CA VAL A 243 -19.68 -10.18 4.42
C VAL A 243 -19.85 -9.43 5.73
N GLU A 244 -20.14 -8.13 5.61
CA GLU A 244 -20.25 -7.19 6.72
C GLU A 244 -21.51 -7.41 7.56
N SER A 245 -22.55 -8.04 7.01
CA SER A 245 -23.78 -8.38 7.73
C SER A 245 -23.61 -9.48 8.80
N HIS A 246 -22.52 -10.25 8.75
CA HIS A 246 -22.28 -11.40 9.63
C HIS A 246 -21.28 -11.12 10.76
N ILE A 247 -20.76 -9.89 10.85
CA ILE A 247 -19.77 -9.48 11.83
C ILE A 247 -20.08 -8.05 12.31
N GLN A 248 -19.64 -7.68 13.51
CA GLN A 248 -19.70 -6.30 13.95
C GLN A 248 -18.74 -5.45 13.10
N VAL A 249 -19.26 -4.42 12.43
CA VAL A 249 -18.47 -3.55 11.55
C VAL A 249 -18.42 -2.12 12.08
N ASP A 250 -17.21 -1.59 12.18
CA ASP A 250 -16.94 -0.16 12.31
C ASP A 250 -16.56 0.40 10.93
N TRP A 251 -17.36 1.33 10.43
CA TRP A 251 -17.20 1.91 9.11
C TRP A 251 -16.39 3.19 9.17
N ARG A 252 -15.29 3.23 8.42
CA ARG A 252 -14.44 4.41 8.25
C ARG A 252 -14.31 4.77 6.78
N GLU A 253 -13.79 5.95 6.50
CA GLU A 253 -13.51 6.42 5.14
C GLU A 253 -12.15 7.09 5.08
N THR A 254 -11.44 6.90 3.98
CA THR A 254 -10.19 7.62 3.70
C THR A 254 -9.98 7.79 2.20
N SER A 255 -9.11 8.71 1.78
CA SER A 255 -8.79 8.88 0.36
C SER A 255 -8.07 7.66 -0.23
N THR A 256 -8.36 7.32 -1.49
CA THR A 256 -7.54 6.35 -2.24
C THR A 256 -6.23 6.95 -2.76
N PHE A 257 -6.01 8.25 -2.58
CA PHE A 257 -4.86 8.99 -3.12
C PHE A 257 -4.02 9.60 -2.01
N ASN A 258 -4.64 10.31 -1.06
CA ASN A 258 -3.91 10.96 0.02
C ASN A 258 -3.55 9.97 1.14
N TYR A 259 -2.35 9.40 1.05
CA TYR A 259 -1.85 8.39 2.01
C TYR A 259 -1.84 8.87 3.47
N ARG A 260 -1.73 10.18 3.73
CA ARG A 260 -1.72 10.73 5.10
C ARG A 260 -3.06 10.58 5.78
N GLN A 261 -4.15 10.74 5.02
CA GLN A 261 -5.49 10.47 5.56
C GLN A 261 -5.63 8.99 5.93
N THR A 262 -4.91 8.08 5.27
CA THR A 262 -4.88 6.68 5.68
C THR A 262 -4.16 6.53 7.01
N VAL A 263 -2.99 7.16 7.19
CA VAL A 263 -2.27 7.13 8.48
C VAL A 263 -3.11 7.74 9.59
N GLU A 264 -3.73 8.89 9.37
CA GLU A 264 -4.61 9.56 10.36
C GLU A 264 -5.80 8.67 10.77
N VAL A 265 -6.47 8.04 9.80
CA VAL A 265 -7.59 7.14 10.10
C VAL A 265 -7.11 5.90 10.86
N LEU A 266 -5.99 5.30 10.46
CA LEU A 266 -5.43 4.14 11.13
C LEU A 266 -4.96 4.46 12.56
N ASN A 267 -4.42 5.66 12.80
CA ASN A 267 -4.07 6.10 14.15
C ASN A 267 -5.30 6.25 15.05
N HIS A 268 -6.42 6.78 14.54
CA HIS A 268 -7.68 6.78 15.32
C HIS A 268 -8.18 5.36 15.58
N VAL A 269 -8.04 4.44 14.62
CA VAL A 269 -8.37 3.02 14.84
C VAL A 269 -7.45 2.42 15.90
N TYR A 270 -6.17 2.76 15.91
CA TYR A 270 -5.27 2.32 16.98
C TYR A 270 -5.76 2.79 18.35
N GLU A 271 -6.01 4.09 18.50
CA GLU A 271 -6.52 4.70 19.73
C GLU A 271 -7.84 4.05 20.22
N ASP A 272 -8.72 3.68 19.30
CA ASP A 272 -10.04 3.10 19.64
C ASP A 272 -9.96 1.61 20.07
N TYR A 273 -8.97 0.86 19.58
CA TYR A 273 -8.96 -0.62 19.68
C TYR A 273 -7.75 -1.23 20.38
N SER A 274 -6.57 -0.58 20.42
CA SER A 274 -5.31 -1.19 20.87
C SER A 274 -5.32 -1.69 22.31
N ASP A 275 -6.13 -1.07 23.18
CA ASP A 275 -6.23 -1.45 24.60
C ASP A 275 -6.96 -2.78 24.82
N LYS A 276 -7.79 -3.21 23.87
CA LYS A 276 -8.74 -4.34 24.03
C LYS A 276 -8.54 -5.44 23.00
N TYR A 277 -8.01 -5.09 21.83
CA TYR A 277 -7.94 -5.98 20.70
C TYR A 277 -6.53 -6.02 20.14
N ARG A 278 -6.11 -7.21 19.70
CA ARG A 278 -5.00 -7.31 18.77
C ARG A 278 -5.48 -6.80 17.42
N ILE A 279 -4.79 -5.81 16.87
CA ILE A 279 -5.12 -5.24 15.56
C ILE A 279 -4.34 -5.98 14.47
N VAL A 280 -5.07 -6.48 13.48
CA VAL A 280 -4.51 -7.07 12.26
C VAL A 280 -4.91 -6.20 11.07
N LEU A 281 -3.92 -5.69 10.35
CA LEU A 281 -4.11 -4.79 9.21
C LEU A 281 -3.98 -5.56 7.88
N ALA A 282 -4.94 -5.36 6.98
CA ALA A 282 -4.91 -5.90 5.63
C ALA A 282 -4.93 -4.77 4.59
N PRO A 283 -3.80 -4.43 3.92
CA PRO A 283 -3.70 -3.30 3.00
C PRO A 283 -4.29 -3.63 1.61
N THR A 284 -5.56 -4.02 1.57
CA THR A 284 -6.27 -4.45 0.34
C THR A 284 -6.69 -3.29 -0.57
N GLY A 285 -6.52 -2.03 -0.12
CA GLY A 285 -7.01 -0.84 -0.82
C GLY A 285 -6.17 -0.41 -2.03
N SER A 286 -6.01 0.90 -2.20
CA SER A 286 -5.17 1.46 -3.25
C SER A 286 -3.68 1.39 -2.90
N LYS A 287 -2.82 1.52 -3.92
CA LYS A 287 -1.35 1.55 -3.75
C LYS A 287 -0.89 2.66 -2.79
N LEU A 288 -1.50 3.85 -2.86
CA LEU A 288 -1.16 4.95 -1.96
C LEU A 288 -1.75 4.76 -0.55
N GLN A 289 -2.88 4.06 -0.40
CA GLN A 289 -3.33 3.62 0.92
C GLN A 289 -2.35 2.60 1.52
N THR A 290 -1.74 1.73 0.72
CA THR A 290 -0.68 0.81 1.17
C THR A 290 0.55 1.55 1.70
N VAL A 291 0.95 2.67 1.07
CA VAL A 291 2.01 3.55 1.61
C VAL A 291 1.61 4.07 3.00
N GLY A 292 0.36 4.50 3.18
CA GLY A 292 -0.14 4.90 4.50
C GLY A 292 -0.16 3.76 5.52
N CYS A 293 -0.54 2.55 5.09
CA CYS A 293 -0.52 1.34 5.92
C CYS A 293 0.90 0.99 6.39
N HIS A 294 1.91 1.14 5.51
CA HIS A 294 3.31 0.95 5.86
C HIS A 294 3.73 1.91 6.98
N LEU A 295 3.53 3.22 6.78
CA LEU A 295 3.94 4.23 7.76
C LEU A 295 3.26 4.02 9.11
N PHE A 296 1.99 3.62 9.10
CA PHE A 296 1.26 3.24 10.31
C PHE A 296 1.86 2.00 11.00
N LYS A 297 2.14 0.92 10.25
CA LYS A 297 2.79 -0.29 10.81
C LYS A 297 4.17 0.03 11.39
N TYR A 298 4.93 0.89 10.74
CA TYR A 298 6.24 1.29 11.23
C TYR A 298 6.15 2.13 12.52
N GLN A 299 5.11 2.96 12.66
CA GLN A 299 4.79 3.69 13.90
C GLN A 299 4.36 2.78 15.05
N HIS A 300 3.64 1.70 14.73
CA HIS A 300 3.05 0.77 15.68
C HIS A 300 3.54 -0.66 15.39
N PRO A 301 4.77 -1.01 15.83
CA PRO A 301 5.39 -2.30 15.52
C PRO A 301 4.59 -3.51 16.03
N ASP A 302 3.69 -3.32 17.00
CA ASP A 302 2.79 -4.30 17.58
C ASP A 302 1.64 -4.71 16.63
N ILE A 303 1.38 -3.94 15.57
CA ILE A 303 0.40 -4.28 14.53
C ILE A 303 0.89 -5.43 13.69
N GLN A 304 0.05 -6.44 13.43
CA GLN A 304 0.36 -7.45 12.43
C GLN A 304 -0.22 -7.04 11.08
N VAL A 305 0.57 -7.16 10.01
CA VAL A 305 0.05 -7.03 8.64
C VAL A 305 -0.15 -8.41 8.02
N VAL A 306 -1.30 -8.61 7.37
CA VAL A 306 -1.61 -9.80 6.59
C VAL A 306 -2.10 -9.41 5.20
N TYR A 307 -1.99 -10.30 4.23
CA TYR A 307 -2.45 -10.04 2.87
C TYR A 307 -3.17 -11.26 2.27
N PRO A 308 -4.41 -11.10 1.76
CA PRO A 308 -5.09 -12.17 1.05
C PRO A 308 -4.50 -12.31 -0.37
N VAL A 309 -3.86 -13.45 -0.65
CA VAL A 309 -3.27 -13.72 -1.96
C VAL A 309 -4.30 -14.41 -2.84
N THR A 310 -4.57 -13.86 -4.01
CA THR A 310 -5.56 -14.41 -4.95
C THR A 310 -4.92 -15.48 -5.83
N ARG A 311 -5.63 -16.57 -6.16
CA ARG A 311 -5.10 -17.62 -7.05
C ARG A 311 -4.85 -17.09 -8.45
N GLU A 312 -5.79 -16.31 -8.98
CA GLU A 312 -5.71 -15.69 -10.29
C GLU A 312 -5.89 -14.17 -10.17
N PHE A 313 -5.37 -13.43 -11.16
CA PHE A 313 -5.54 -11.98 -11.27
C PHE A 313 -6.61 -11.68 -12.33
N SER A 314 -7.51 -10.73 -12.06
CA SER A 314 -8.45 -10.17 -13.06
C SER A 314 -7.77 -9.87 -14.40
N GLU A 315 -8.51 -10.01 -15.51
CA GLU A 315 -8.04 -9.74 -16.88
C GLU A 315 -7.46 -8.32 -17.04
N THR A 316 -8.04 -7.30 -16.39
CA THR A 316 -7.53 -5.91 -16.43
C THR A 316 -7.96 -5.15 -15.18
N TYR A 317 -7.01 -4.47 -14.52
CA TYR A 317 -7.29 -3.60 -13.36
C TYR A 317 -7.26 -2.11 -13.74
N SER A 318 -6.40 -1.75 -14.69
CA SER A 318 -6.28 -0.38 -15.19
C SER A 318 -5.77 -0.36 -16.63
N GLU A 319 -6.03 0.74 -17.33
CA GLU A 319 -5.55 1.01 -18.69
C GLU A 319 -4.86 2.38 -18.74
N GLY A 320 -3.70 2.43 -19.40
CA GLY A 320 -2.91 3.65 -19.55
C GLY A 320 -2.52 4.32 -18.22
N TRP A 321 -2.02 5.54 -18.31
CA TRP A 321 -1.80 6.43 -17.17
C TRP A 321 -2.04 7.88 -17.62
N ASP A 322 -2.43 8.71 -16.66
CA ASP A 322 -2.73 10.13 -16.90
C ASP A 322 -1.67 11.02 -16.24
N ASN A 323 -1.45 10.82 -14.94
CA ASN A 323 -0.58 11.68 -14.14
C ASN A 323 0.44 10.88 -13.32
N THR A 324 1.64 11.44 -13.20
CA THR A 324 2.74 10.89 -12.41
C THR A 324 2.94 11.73 -11.15
N TRP A 325 3.20 11.05 -10.04
CA TRP A 325 3.24 11.64 -8.70
C TRP A 325 4.48 11.16 -7.94
N GLY A 326 5.00 12.02 -7.09
CA GLY A 326 6.13 11.73 -6.22
C GLY A 326 5.82 12.02 -4.76
N ILE A 327 6.43 11.23 -3.87
CA ILE A 327 6.49 11.47 -2.43
C ILE A 327 7.96 11.33 -2.02
N VAL A 328 8.57 12.40 -1.53
CA VAL A 328 10.00 12.43 -1.20
C VAL A 328 10.17 12.35 0.31
N PHE A 329 10.94 11.35 0.75
CA PHE A 329 11.37 11.16 2.13
C PHE A 329 12.89 11.29 2.17
N GLU A 330 13.42 12.24 2.95
CA GLU A 330 14.88 12.32 3.20
C GLU A 330 15.39 11.10 3.94
N SER A 331 14.58 10.61 4.88
CA SER A 331 14.67 9.31 5.51
C SER A 331 13.25 8.89 5.87
N LEU A 332 12.92 7.62 5.65
CA LEU A 332 11.63 7.06 6.09
C LEU A 332 11.52 7.06 7.62
N ASP A 333 12.65 6.97 8.31
CA ASP A 333 12.76 6.87 9.75
C ASP A 333 12.50 8.23 10.45
N ASP A 334 13.12 9.30 9.92
CA ASP A 334 13.00 10.67 10.45
C ASP A 334 11.55 11.20 10.41
N ALA A 335 10.81 10.82 9.38
CA ALA A 335 9.41 11.16 9.22
C ALA A 335 8.54 10.61 10.37
N ILE A 336 8.98 9.51 11.00
CA ILE A 336 8.23 8.76 12.00
C ILE A 336 8.71 9.09 13.42
N ILE A 337 10.02 9.23 13.64
CA ILE A 337 10.58 9.69 14.93
C ILE A 337 10.00 11.07 15.30
N THR A 338 10.00 12.00 14.34
CA THR A 338 9.44 13.35 14.53
C THR A 338 7.97 13.31 14.95
N GLU A 339 7.21 12.31 14.53
CA GLU A 339 5.80 12.16 14.90
C GLU A 339 5.61 11.56 16.29
N ASN A 340 6.35 10.49 16.60
CA ASN A 340 6.30 9.85 17.92
C ASN A 340 6.67 10.84 19.03
N GLU A 341 7.70 11.67 18.82
CA GLU A 341 8.08 12.72 19.77
C GLU A 341 6.96 13.77 19.95
N LYS A 342 6.33 14.23 18.85
CA LYS A 342 5.21 15.19 18.91
C LYS A 342 4.00 14.61 19.62
N TYR A 343 3.69 13.32 19.42
CA TYR A 343 2.58 12.64 20.08
C TYR A 343 2.82 12.51 21.58
N GLN A 344 4.03 12.07 21.99
CA GLN A 344 4.41 12.00 23.40
C GLN A 344 4.36 13.38 24.08
N GLN A 345 4.80 14.43 23.37
CA GLN A 345 4.72 15.80 23.88
C GLN A 345 3.26 16.26 24.05
N LYS A 346 2.36 15.89 23.13
CA LYS A 346 0.93 16.21 23.24
C LYS A 346 0.27 15.48 24.42
N ILE A 347 0.58 14.20 24.63
CA ILE A 347 0.10 13.44 25.80
C ILE A 347 0.62 14.08 27.10
N SER A 348 1.91 14.40 27.16
CA SER A 348 2.52 15.06 28.32
C SER A 348 1.82 16.38 28.66
N ASN A 349 1.54 17.21 27.64
CA ASN A 349 0.81 18.46 27.80
C ASN A 349 -0.63 18.26 28.29
N LEU A 350 -1.33 17.22 27.81
CA LEU A 350 -2.69 16.91 28.25
C LEU A 350 -2.72 16.41 29.71
N ARG A 351 -1.77 15.57 30.09
CA ARG A 351 -1.62 15.10 31.48
C ARG A 351 -1.34 16.26 32.43
N SER A 352 -0.41 17.15 32.08
CA SER A 352 -0.11 18.35 32.88
C SER A 352 -1.35 19.22 33.09
N LYS A 353 -2.20 19.39 32.07
CA LYS A 353 -3.45 20.15 32.18
C LYS A 353 -4.48 19.47 33.08
N ILE A 354 -4.58 18.14 33.03
CA ILE A 354 -5.48 17.37 33.91
C ILE A 354 -5.01 17.50 35.36
N ASP A 355 -3.71 17.40 35.61
CA ASP A 355 -3.13 17.56 36.95
C ASP A 355 -3.38 18.98 37.50
N GLU A 356 -3.16 20.02 36.70
CA GLU A 356 -3.50 21.41 37.07
C GLU A 356 -4.99 21.61 37.39
N MET A 357 -5.89 20.96 36.63
CA MET A 357 -7.33 21.02 36.88
C MET A 357 -7.71 20.32 38.19
N ASN A 358 -7.09 19.18 38.48
CA ASN A 358 -7.34 18.43 39.73
C ASN A 358 -6.83 19.21 40.95
N ASP A 359 -5.63 19.80 40.87
CA ASP A 359 -5.08 20.65 41.95
C ASP A 359 -5.95 21.89 42.23
N THR A 360 -6.59 22.44 41.19
CA THR A 360 -7.53 23.56 41.31
C THR A 360 -8.86 23.13 41.93
N MET A 361 -9.29 21.88 41.73
CA MET A 361 -10.51 21.34 42.34
C MET A 361 -10.32 20.93 43.80
N ASP A 362 -9.12 20.50 44.20
CA ASP A 362 -8.80 20.13 45.58
C ASP A 362 -8.51 21.36 46.48
N SER A 363 -8.36 22.54 45.90
CA SER A 363 -8.11 23.81 46.61
C SER A 363 -9.35 24.71 46.79
N VAL A 364 -10.53 24.23 46.37
CA VAL A 364 -11.86 24.85 46.57
C VAL A 364 -12.65 24.03 47.58
#